data_AF-A0A8S3H7K5-F1
#
_entry.id   AF-A0A8S3H7K5-F1
#
_cell.length_a   1.000
_cell.length_b   1.000
_cell.length_c   1.000
_cell.angle_alpha   90.00
_cell.angle_beta   90.00
_cell.angle_gamma   90.00
#
_symmetry.space_group_name_H-M   'P 1'
#
loop_
_entity.id
_entity.type
_entity.pdbx_description
1 polymer ?
#
loop_
_entity_poly.entity_id
_entity_poly.type
_entity_poly.pdbx_seq_one_letter_code
_entity_poly.pdbx_strand_id
1 'polypeptide(L)'
;MSATHYQNHSEDQRRMRSPEGFDMEKHFNDAKSYITSTAGKDGVNLYDHLVKCVSRLLTEQPRDSVTIFEDVSKLARSQQVKPQEEPAENTEHILAEEQKPLFE
;
A
#
# COMPACT_ATOMS: atom_id res chain seq x y z
N MET A 1 51.62 -18.28 44.10
CA MET A 1 52.07 -17.74 42.80
C MET A 1 52.18 -18.97 41.89
N SER A 2 51.39 -19.22 40.84
CA SER A 2 50.70 -18.33 39.89
C SER A 2 49.37 -18.95 39.47
N ALA A 3 48.28 -18.18 39.54
CA ALA A 3 46.94 -18.54 39.06
C ALA A 3 46.60 -17.71 37.81
N THR A 4 47.42 -17.84 36.77
CA THR A 4 47.25 -17.11 35.51
C THR A 4 47.55 -18.03 34.34
N HIS A 5 46.73 -19.06 34.12
CA HIS A 5 46.77 -19.81 32.86
C HIS A 5 45.46 -20.50 32.42
N TYR A 6 44.31 -20.18 33.02
CA TYR A 6 43.02 -20.59 32.44
C TYR A 6 42.33 -19.37 31.85
N GLN A 7 42.92 -18.94 30.74
CA GLN A 7 42.37 -17.97 29.80
C GLN A 7 41.10 -18.57 29.15
N ASN A 8 39.97 -17.90 29.36
CA ASN A 8 39.16 -17.33 28.27
C ASN A 8 38.70 -18.25 27.13
N HIS A 9 38.20 -19.46 27.40
CA HIS A 9 37.52 -20.26 26.37
C HIS A 9 35.99 -20.32 26.49
N SER A 10 35.39 -19.65 27.49
CA SER A 10 33.94 -19.59 27.65
C SER A 10 33.29 -18.31 27.14
N GLU A 11 34.06 -17.27 26.80
CA GLU A 11 33.50 -16.03 26.23
C GLU A 11 33.33 -16.08 24.70
N ASP A 12 33.98 -17.04 24.03
CA ASP A 12 33.90 -17.24 22.57
C ASP A 12 32.61 -17.94 22.11
N GLN A 13 31.69 -18.22 23.04
CA GLN A 13 30.31 -18.64 22.69
C GLN A 13 29.35 -17.45 22.57
N ARG A 14 29.79 -16.22 22.85
CA ARG A 14 29.06 -15.03 22.42
C ARG A 14 29.56 -14.65 21.03
N ARG A 15 28.65 -14.67 20.06
CA ARG A 15 28.76 -14.14 18.68
C ARG A 15 29.07 -15.16 17.58
N MET A 16 28.38 -16.30 17.56
CA MET A 16 27.72 -16.66 16.30
C MET A 16 26.50 -15.78 16.11
N ARG A 17 26.73 -14.48 15.92
CA ARG A 17 25.71 -13.58 15.38
C ARG A 17 25.65 -13.98 13.90
N SER A 18 24.52 -14.55 13.48
CA SER A 18 24.16 -14.68 12.07
C SER A 18 24.62 -13.43 11.32
N PRO A 19 25.20 -13.54 10.11
CA PRO A 19 25.77 -12.41 9.39
C PRO A 19 24.84 -11.21 9.45
N GLU A 20 25.33 -10.13 10.05
CA GLU A 20 24.64 -8.84 10.03
C GLU A 20 24.42 -8.45 8.56
N GLY A 21 23.17 -8.11 8.20
CA GLY A 21 22.94 -7.29 7.01
C GLY A 21 21.74 -7.61 6.14
N PHE A 22 21.01 -8.70 6.37
CA PHE A 22 19.79 -8.97 5.59
C PHE A 22 18.60 -9.27 6.50
N ASP A 23 17.96 -8.20 6.95
CA ASP A 23 16.68 -8.29 7.65
C ASP A 23 15.55 -8.34 6.61
N MET A 24 15.25 -9.54 6.14
CA MET A 24 14.21 -9.78 5.11
C MET A 24 12.85 -9.23 5.56
N GLU A 25 12.54 -9.31 6.86
CA GLU A 25 11.28 -8.82 7.41
C GLU A 25 11.24 -7.29 7.37
N LYS A 26 12.32 -6.62 7.75
CA LYS A 26 12.43 -5.16 7.60
C LYS A 26 12.29 -4.74 6.14
N HIS A 27 13.00 -5.40 5.22
CA HIS A 27 12.89 -5.09 3.78
C HIS A 27 11.47 -5.30 3.24
N PHE A 28 10.79 -6.35 3.67
CA PHE A 28 9.41 -6.61 3.32
C PHE A 28 8.47 -5.51 3.83
N ASN A 29 8.63 -5.10 5.09
CA ASN A 29 7.82 -4.05 5.71
C ASN A 29 8.08 -2.67 5.08
N ASP A 30 9.33 -2.35 4.77
CA ASP A 30 9.71 -1.11 4.08
C ASP A 30 9.07 -1.08 2.67
N ALA A 31 9.16 -2.18 1.91
CA ALA A 31 8.55 -2.29 0.60
C ALA A 31 7.03 -2.17 0.65
N LYS A 32 6.38 -2.85 1.61
CA LYS A 32 4.93 -2.76 1.83
C LYS A 32 4.49 -1.33 2.17
N SER A 33 5.25 -0.65 3.03
CA SER A 33 4.97 0.74 3.41
C SER A 33 5.10 1.67 2.21
N TYR A 34 6.13 1.48 1.38
CA TYR A 34 6.30 2.24 0.15
C TYR A 34 5.10 2.08 -0.80
N ILE A 35 4.75 0.84 -1.19
CA ILE A 35 3.65 0.60 -2.15
C ILE A 35 2.26 1.01 -1.62
N THR A 36 2.09 1.07 -0.29
CA THR A 36 0.85 1.52 0.35
C THR A 36 0.79 3.05 0.46
N SER A 37 1.92 3.71 0.70
CA SER A 37 1.99 5.18 0.82
C SER A 37 2.03 5.90 -0.53
N THR A 38 2.50 5.24 -1.59
CA THR A 38 2.52 5.80 -2.94
C THR A 38 1.11 5.78 -3.52
N ALA A 39 0.49 6.96 -3.61
CA ALA A 39 -0.76 7.16 -4.35
C ALA A 39 -0.46 7.70 -5.77
N GLY A 40 -1.18 7.16 -6.76
CA GLY A 40 -1.22 7.73 -8.10
C GLY A 40 -1.99 9.05 -8.15
N LYS A 41 -2.04 9.69 -9.33
CA LYS A 41 -2.79 10.95 -9.54
C LYS A 41 -4.27 10.84 -9.17
N ASP A 42 -4.81 9.63 -9.24
CA ASP A 42 -6.22 9.32 -8.98
C ASP A 42 -6.49 9.01 -7.49
N GLY A 43 -5.51 9.23 -6.60
CA GLY A 43 -5.62 8.99 -5.15
C GLY A 43 -5.55 7.52 -4.73
N VAL A 44 -5.37 6.61 -5.69
CA VAL A 44 -5.30 5.15 -5.46
C VAL A 44 -3.87 4.75 -5.14
N ASN A 45 -3.67 4.05 -4.02
CA ASN A 45 -2.35 3.48 -3.71
C ASN A 45 -2.05 2.21 -4.54
N LEU A 46 -0.77 1.98 -4.81
CA LEU A 46 -0.33 0.86 -5.64
C LEU A 46 -0.69 -0.49 -5.02
N TYR A 47 -0.63 -0.61 -3.69
CA TYR A 47 -0.98 -1.84 -2.98
C TYR A 47 -2.41 -2.30 -3.29
N ASP A 48 -3.40 -1.44 -3.08
CA ASP A 48 -4.82 -1.74 -3.29
C ASP A 48 -5.13 -2.03 -4.76
N HIS A 49 -4.46 -1.32 -5.68
CA HIS A 49 -4.58 -1.59 -7.12
C HIS A 49 -4.09 -2.99 -7.48
N LEU A 50 -2.91 -3.38 -6.98
CA LEU A 50 -2.35 -4.72 -7.22
C LEU A 50 -3.22 -5.81 -6.59
N VAL A 51 -3.71 -5.60 -5.37
CA VAL A 51 -4.61 -6.56 -4.69
C VAL A 51 -5.84 -6.83 -5.56
N LYS A 52 -6.46 -5.81 -6.15
CA LYS A 52 -7.62 -5.98 -7.04
C LYS A 52 -7.25 -6.75 -8.31
N CYS A 53 -6.14 -6.41 -8.96
CA CYS A 53 -5.70 -7.07 -10.19
C CYS A 53 -5.39 -8.56 -9.95
N VAL A 54 -4.62 -8.86 -8.89
CA VAL A 54 -4.23 -10.22 -8.52
C VAL A 54 -5.45 -11.03 -8.09
N SER A 55 -6.34 -10.47 -7.25
CA SER A 55 -7.57 -11.15 -6.82
C SER A 55 -8.43 -11.56 -8.01
N ARG A 56 -8.53 -10.68 -9.01
CA ARG A 56 -9.29 -10.95 -10.24
C ARG A 56 -8.64 -12.03 -11.10
N LEU A 57 -7.32 -11.97 -11.31
CA LEU A 57 -6.60 -13.03 -12.03
C LEU A 57 -6.72 -14.39 -11.34
N LEU A 58 -6.61 -14.44 -10.01
CA LEU A 58 -6.76 -15.68 -9.23
C LEU A 58 -8.19 -16.24 -9.29
N THR A 59 -9.19 -15.37 -9.48
CA THR A 59 -10.60 -15.76 -9.62
C THR A 59 -10.91 -16.26 -11.03
N GLU A 60 -10.48 -15.54 -12.07
CA GLU A 60 -10.78 -15.85 -13.47
C GLU A 60 -9.87 -16.96 -14.04
N GLN A 61 -8.71 -17.20 -13.43
CA GLN A 61 -7.70 -18.19 -13.83
C GLN A 61 -7.49 -18.29 -15.34
N PRO A 62 -7.18 -17.17 -16.02
CA PRO A 62 -7.01 -17.18 -17.46
C PRO A 62 -5.78 -18.00 -17.87
N ARG A 63 -5.87 -18.64 -19.04
CA ARG A 63 -4.80 -19.48 -19.60
C ARG A 63 -3.53 -18.69 -19.92
N ASP A 64 -3.69 -17.43 -20.32
CA ASP A 64 -2.61 -16.48 -20.56
C ASP A 64 -2.73 -15.26 -19.62
N SER A 65 -2.41 -15.49 -18.36
CA SER A 65 -2.57 -14.50 -17.30
C SER A 65 -1.64 -13.30 -17.45
N VAL A 66 -0.49 -13.45 -18.09
CA VAL A 66 0.48 -12.36 -18.29
C VAL A 66 -0.05 -11.37 -19.30
N THR A 67 -0.57 -11.84 -20.43
CA THR A 67 -1.17 -10.97 -21.46
C THR A 67 -2.40 -10.25 -20.91
N ILE A 68 -3.26 -10.98 -20.18
CA ILE A 68 -4.52 -10.44 -19.66
C ILE A 68 -4.30 -9.48 -18.48
N PHE A 69 -3.17 -9.56 -17.79
CA PHE A 69 -2.87 -8.68 -16.65
C PHE A 69 -2.91 -7.19 -17.01
N GLU A 70 -2.44 -6.82 -18.20
CA GLU A 70 -2.43 -5.42 -18.63
C GLU A 70 -3.87 -4.87 -18.76
N ASP A 71 -4.76 -5.67 -19.34
CA ASP A 71 -6.17 -5.33 -19.50
C ASP A 71 -6.90 -5.29 -18.15
N VAL A 72 -6.62 -6.26 -17.27
CA VAL A 72 -7.16 -6.28 -15.90
C VAL A 72 -6.72 -5.03 -15.13
N SER A 73 -5.45 -4.62 -15.27
CA SER A 73 -4.92 -3.42 -14.62
C SER A 73 -5.59 -2.13 -15.13
N LYS A 74 -5.84 -2.02 -16.44
CA LYS A 74 -6.57 -0.89 -17.02
C LYS A 74 -8.02 -0.84 -16.52
N LEU A 75 -8.70 -1.99 -16.52
CA LEU A 75 -10.09 -2.09 -16.08
C LEU A 75 -10.25 -1.81 -14.58
N ALA A 76 -9.31 -2.28 -13.75
CA ALA A 76 -9.31 -2.00 -12.32
C ALA A 76 -9.13 -0.51 -12.01
N ARG A 77 -8.43 0.23 -12.88
CA ARG A 77 -8.27 1.69 -12.77
C ARG A 77 -9.53 2.43 -13.20
N SER A 78 -10.15 2.04 -14.32
CA SER A 78 -11.36 2.71 -14.82
C SER A 78 -12.57 2.53 -13.90
N GLN A 79 -12.65 1.42 -13.16
CA GLN A 79 -13.72 1.17 -12.19
C GLN A 79 -13.57 1.99 -10.89
N GLN A 80 -12.40 2.58 -10.64
CA GLN A 80 -12.12 3.34 -9.41
C GLN A 80 -12.33 4.84 -9.55
N VAL A 81 -12.46 5.34 -10.78
CA VAL A 81 -12.89 6.70 -11.03
C VAL A 81 -14.31 6.79 -10.49
N LYS A 82 -14.45 7.26 -9.24
CA LYS A 82 -15.76 7.66 -8.71
C LYS A 82 -16.36 8.63 -9.71
N PRO A 83 -17.68 8.55 -9.98
CA PRO A 83 -18.38 9.65 -10.61
C PRO A 83 -17.97 10.91 -9.86
N GLN A 84 -17.42 11.88 -10.58
CA GLN A 84 -17.14 13.19 -10.03
C GLN A 84 -18.49 13.69 -9.50
N GLU A 85 -18.66 13.68 -8.18
CA GLU A 85 -19.73 14.45 -7.55
C GLU A 85 -19.38 15.89 -7.90
N GLU A 86 -20.03 16.39 -8.96
CA GLU A 86 -20.02 17.80 -9.31
C GLU A 86 -20.20 18.58 -8.00
N PRO A 87 -19.24 19.45 -7.62
CA PRO A 87 -19.39 20.25 -6.43
C PRO A 87 -20.70 20.97 -6.58
N ALA A 88 -21.58 20.80 -5.60
CA ALA A 88 -22.95 21.22 -5.68
C ALA A 88 -23.04 22.74 -5.49
N GLU A 89 -22.36 23.51 -6.35
CA GLU A 89 -22.36 24.99 -6.40
C GLU A 89 -23.78 25.53 -6.49
N ASN A 90 -24.71 24.74 -7.01
CA ASN A 90 -26.13 25.08 -7.08
C ASN A 90 -26.88 24.92 -5.74
N THR A 91 -26.45 24.05 -4.82
CA THR A 91 -27.28 23.75 -3.62
C THR A 91 -27.29 24.90 -2.64
N GLU A 92 -26.13 25.51 -2.38
CA GLU A 92 -26.05 26.68 -1.50
C GLU A 92 -26.77 27.88 -2.10
N HIS A 93 -26.68 28.08 -3.41
CA HIS A 93 -27.40 29.15 -4.11
C HIS A 93 -28.92 28.94 -4.07
N ILE A 94 -29.41 27.71 -4.30
CA ILE A 94 -30.83 27.37 -4.25
C ILE A 94 -31.38 27.56 -2.83
N LEU A 95 -30.67 27.08 -1.80
CA LEU A 95 -31.07 27.25 -0.40
C LEU A 95 -31.11 28.73 0.01
N ALA A 96 -30.15 29.53 -0.47
CA ALA A 96 -30.12 30.97 -0.22
C ALA A 96 -31.29 31.71 -0.89
N GLU A 97 -31.73 31.29 -2.09
CA GLU A 97 -32.92 31.87 -2.72
C GLU A 97 -34.23 31.48 -2.03
N GLU A 98 -34.36 30.23 -1.57
CA GLU A 98 -35.54 29.77 -0.83
C GLU A 98 -35.71 30.47 0.53
N GLN A 99 -34.62 30.90 1.16
CA GLN A 99 -34.65 31.55 2.47
C GLN A 99 -34.91 33.06 2.42
N LYS A 100 -34.80 33.73 1.26
CA LYS A 100 -35.11 35.16 1.10
C LYS A 100 -36.47 35.60 1.68
N PRO A 101 -37.59 34.91 1.42
CA PRO A 101 -38.89 35.31 1.95
C PRO A 101 -39.07 35.12 3.47
N LEU A 102 -38.13 34.48 4.18
CA LEU A 102 -38.18 34.32 5.64
C LEU A 102 -37.68 35.56 6.41
N PHE A 103 -37.07 36.52 5.70
CA PHE A 103 -36.43 37.71 6.28
C PHE A 103 -37.03 39.03 5.77
N GLU A 104 -38.20 38.97 5.09
CA GLU A 104 -39.05 40.12 4.74
C GLU A 104 -40.22 40.28 5.72
#